data_AF-A0A069D7C7-F1
#
_entry.id   AF-A0A069D7C7-F1
#
_cell.length_a   1.000
_cell.length_b   1.000
_cell.length_c   1.000
_cell.angle_alpha   90.00
_cell.angle_beta   90.00
_cell.angle_gamma   90.00
#
_symmetry.space_group_name_H-M   'P 1'
#
loop_
_entity.id
_entity.type
_entity.pdbx_description
1 polymer ?
#
loop_
_entity_poly.entity_id
_entity_poly.type
_entity_poly.pdbx_seq_one_letter_code
_entity_poly.pdbx_strand_id
1 'polypeptide(L)'
;MEYFVIAETPAPRSINNKKLKVSFFSKNSWEQDDIVQKTTDAGYLNVSSPELTALDLVAYVDKIGMNRTVTILQELAQEMKTTTLHRTAKRYINTPVIQRLGYLFDKVLGEEKLSDSLLKILNSRNLSPILLSTQKEKQGELDETWKVIKNIKIESDL
;
A
#
# COMPACT_ATOMS: atom_id res chain seq x y z
N MET A 1 8.72 -3.59 19.66
CA MET A 1 8.50 -2.68 18.50
C MET A 1 8.74 -3.46 17.22
N GLU A 2 7.94 -3.19 16.19
CA GLU A 2 8.07 -3.83 14.88
C GLU A 2 8.27 -2.77 13.80
N TYR A 3 9.29 -2.97 12.96
CA TYR A 3 9.65 -2.10 11.86
C TYR A 3 9.62 -2.86 10.54
N PHE A 4 9.27 -2.15 9.48
CA PHE A 4 9.31 -2.66 8.11
C PHE A 4 10.25 -1.79 7.31
N VAL A 5 11.19 -2.42 6.59
CA VAL A 5 12.20 -1.72 5.80
C VAL A 5 12.20 -2.29 4.39
N ILE A 6 12.01 -1.42 3.40
CA ILE A 6 12.23 -1.78 1.99
C ILE A 6 13.72 -1.63 1.72
N ALA A 7 14.33 -2.66 1.13
CA ALA A 7 15.72 -2.67 0.72
C ALA A 7 15.84 -3.12 -0.74
N GLU A 8 16.93 -2.70 -1.40
CA GLU A 8 17.25 -3.17 -2.73
C GLU A 8 17.52 -4.68 -2.69
N THR A 9 17.04 -5.40 -3.71
CA THR A 9 17.28 -6.84 -3.81
C THR A 9 18.79 -7.14 -3.95
N PRO A 10 19.37 -8.06 -3.14
CA PRO A 10 18.72 -8.89 -2.13
C PRO A 10 18.60 -8.17 -0.78
N ALA A 11 17.38 -8.15 -0.20
CA ALA A 11 17.18 -7.58 1.12
C ALA A 11 17.91 -8.40 2.22
N PRO A 12 18.37 -7.74 3.30
CA PRO A 12 18.93 -8.41 4.46
C PRO A 12 17.96 -9.43 5.09
N ARG A 13 18.51 -10.36 5.89
CA ARG A 13 17.66 -11.22 6.73
C ARG A 13 16.93 -10.40 7.78
N SER A 14 15.67 -10.74 8.03
CA SER A 14 14.86 -10.11 9.07
C SER A 14 15.46 -10.35 10.45
N ILE A 15 15.43 -9.31 11.29
CA ILE A 15 15.90 -9.35 12.67
C ILE A 15 14.71 -9.65 13.56
N ASN A 16 14.79 -10.68 14.39
CA ASN A 16 13.75 -11.01 15.34
C ASN A 16 14.35 -11.39 16.69
N ASN A 17 14.15 -10.54 17.69
CA ASN A 17 14.49 -10.82 19.08
C ASN A 17 13.38 -10.32 20.01
N LYS A 18 13.51 -10.59 21.32
CA LYS A 18 12.47 -10.27 22.32
C LYS A 18 12.07 -8.78 22.37
N LYS A 19 12.94 -7.86 21.95
CA LYS A 19 12.71 -6.39 22.04
C LYS A 19 12.38 -5.77 20.68
N LEU A 20 12.91 -6.33 19.60
CA LEU A 20 12.94 -5.74 18.27
C LEU A 20 12.62 -6.77 17.20
N LYS A 21 11.67 -6.42 16.34
CA LYS A 21 11.39 -7.10 15.09
C LYS A 21 11.59 -6.13 13.93
N VAL A 22 12.49 -6.44 13.01
CA VAL A 22 12.70 -5.68 11.77
C VAL A 22 12.51 -6.64 10.60
N SER A 23 11.46 -6.39 9.82
CA SER A 23 11.14 -7.15 8.62
C SER A 23 11.68 -6.41 7.40
N PHE A 24 12.64 -7.01 6.70
CA PHE A 24 13.16 -6.47 5.45
C PHE A 24 12.38 -7.04 4.27
N PHE A 25 11.97 -6.18 3.35
CA PHE A 25 11.33 -6.55 2.09
C PHE A 25 12.18 -6.10 0.91
N SER A 26 12.36 -6.99 -0.07
CA SER A 26 13.15 -6.70 -1.25
C SER A 26 12.33 -6.00 -2.32
N LYS A 27 12.92 -4.99 -2.96
CA LYS A 27 12.40 -4.34 -4.17
C LYS A 27 13.55 -4.16 -5.16
N ASN A 28 13.29 -4.39 -6.44
CA ASN A 28 14.35 -4.33 -7.46
C ASN A 28 14.73 -2.89 -7.82
N SER A 29 13.81 -1.94 -7.70
CA SER A 29 14.06 -0.53 -7.94
C SER A 29 12.95 0.34 -7.35
N TRP A 30 13.27 1.62 -7.17
CA TRP A 30 12.33 2.70 -6.89
C TRP A 30 12.83 3.97 -7.56
N GLU A 31 11.93 4.92 -7.79
CA GLU A 31 12.31 6.22 -8.34
C GLU A 31 12.79 7.14 -7.21
N GLN A 32 13.76 8.00 -7.50
CA GLN A 32 14.23 8.98 -6.52
C GLN A 32 13.12 9.97 -6.12
N ASP A 33 12.20 10.26 -7.05
CA ASP A 33 10.98 11.05 -6.79
C ASP A 33 10.10 10.46 -5.69
N ASP A 34 10.22 9.16 -5.41
CA ASP A 34 9.43 8.47 -4.40
C ASP A 34 10.14 8.40 -3.04
N ILE A 35 11.32 9.01 -2.90
CA ILE A 35 12.09 9.10 -1.66
C ILE A 35 12.04 10.53 -1.13
N VAL A 36 11.66 10.68 0.14
CA VAL A 36 11.55 11.97 0.84
C VAL A 36 12.51 12.00 2.01
N GLN A 37 13.08 13.18 2.27
CA GLN A 37 13.94 13.39 3.42
C GLN A 37 13.09 13.83 4.63
N LYS A 38 13.20 13.12 5.75
CA LYS A 38 12.61 13.49 7.04
C LYS A 38 13.71 13.83 8.04
N THR A 39 13.52 14.89 8.81
CA THR A 39 14.42 15.30 9.90
C THR A 39 14.16 14.47 11.15
N THR A 40 15.23 14.13 11.85
CA THR A 40 15.25 13.41 13.12
C THR A 40 16.26 14.08 14.05
N ASP A 41 16.20 13.76 15.34
CA ASP A 41 17.17 14.27 16.33
C ASP A 41 18.62 13.86 16.02
N ALA A 42 18.81 12.77 15.25
CA ALA A 42 20.11 12.26 14.82
C ALA A 42 20.54 12.75 13.42
N GLY A 43 19.78 13.65 12.77
CA GLY A 43 20.06 14.16 11.43
C GLY A 43 18.93 13.86 10.44
N TYR A 44 19.26 13.67 9.17
CA TYR A 44 18.28 13.43 8.11
C TYR A 44 18.20 11.94 7.74
N LEU A 45 16.97 11.46 7.51
CA LEU A 45 16.71 10.11 7.02
C LEU A 45 15.94 10.18 5.69
N ASN A 46 16.41 9.42 4.71
CA ASN A 46 15.67 9.18 3.48
C ASN A 46 14.66 8.05 3.71
N VAL A 47 13.39 8.34 3.49
CA VAL A 47 12.28 7.39 3.66
C VAL A 47 11.41 7.36 2.41
N SER A 48 10.64 6.30 2.22
CA SER A 48 9.63 6.25 1.18
C SER A 48 8.61 7.38 1.36
N SER A 49 8.20 7.97 0.25
CA SER A 49 7.05 8.87 0.19
C SER A 49 5.79 8.19 0.74
N PRO A 50 4.81 8.96 1.26
CA PRO A 50 3.52 8.42 1.68
C PRO A 50 2.85 7.58 0.59
N GLU A 51 2.94 8.02 -0.67
CA GLU A 51 2.31 7.37 -1.80
C GLU A 51 2.95 6.02 -2.16
N LEU A 52 4.29 5.96 -2.16
CA LEU A 52 5.00 4.71 -2.36
C LEU A 52 4.74 3.74 -1.19
N THR A 53 4.72 4.28 0.03
CA THR A 53 4.43 3.51 1.25
C THR A 53 3.04 2.90 1.18
N ALA A 54 2.02 3.64 0.74
CA ALA A 54 0.66 3.11 0.58
C ALA A 54 0.59 1.91 -0.38
N LEU A 55 1.27 2.00 -1.53
CA LEU A 55 1.34 0.90 -2.50
C LEU A 55 2.08 -0.32 -1.91
N ASP A 56 3.21 -0.09 -1.23
CA ASP A 56 4.00 -1.18 -0.65
C ASP A 56 3.26 -1.84 0.54
N LEU A 57 2.52 -1.08 1.37
CA LEU A 57 1.65 -1.62 2.41
C LEU A 57 0.62 -2.60 1.86
N VAL A 58 0.00 -2.27 0.72
CA VAL A 58 -0.97 -3.14 0.04
C VAL A 58 -0.27 -4.32 -0.65
N ALA A 59 0.91 -4.12 -1.23
CA ALA A 59 1.70 -5.19 -1.83
C ALA A 59 2.13 -6.26 -0.81
N TYR A 60 2.39 -5.86 0.44
CA TYR A 60 2.77 -6.74 1.54
C TYR A 60 1.65 -6.94 2.58
N VAL A 61 0.40 -6.70 2.21
CA VAL A 61 -0.75 -6.82 3.13
C VAL A 61 -0.85 -8.21 3.78
N ASP A 62 -0.44 -9.24 3.06
CA ASP A 62 -0.41 -10.63 3.55
C ASP A 62 0.58 -10.82 4.72
N LYS A 63 1.60 -9.98 4.84
CA LYS A 63 2.58 -10.00 5.92
C LYS A 63 2.26 -9.03 7.06
N ILE A 64 1.59 -7.93 6.73
CA ILE A 64 1.29 -6.83 7.67
C ILE A 64 -0.07 -7.05 8.37
N GLY A 65 -1.03 -7.62 7.64
CA GLY A 65 -2.41 -7.79 8.05
C GLY A 65 -3.32 -6.66 7.53
N MET A 66 -4.52 -7.03 7.04
CA MET A 66 -5.42 -6.07 6.39
C MET A 66 -5.88 -4.94 7.31
N ASN A 67 -6.39 -5.24 8.52
CA ASN A 67 -6.90 -4.20 9.42
C ASN A 67 -5.81 -3.18 9.77
N ARG A 68 -4.59 -3.67 10.07
CA ARG A 68 -3.42 -2.81 10.32
C ARG A 68 -3.06 -1.95 9.12
N THR A 69 -3.07 -2.53 7.91
CA THR A 69 -2.84 -1.77 6.68
C THR A 69 -3.87 -0.65 6.53
N VAL A 70 -5.15 -0.92 6.78
CA VAL A 70 -6.22 0.10 6.68
C VAL A 70 -6.04 1.23 7.68
N THR A 71 -5.73 0.92 8.95
CA THR A 71 -5.44 1.95 9.97
C THR A 71 -4.27 2.84 9.56
N ILE A 72 -3.17 2.25 9.07
CA ILE A 72 -2.00 3.04 8.63
C ILE A 72 -2.37 3.88 7.39
N LEU A 73 -3.12 3.32 6.44
CA LEU A 73 -3.54 4.05 5.24
C LEU A 73 -4.42 5.27 5.58
N GLN A 74 -5.25 5.17 6.62
CA GLN A 74 -6.09 6.28 7.08
C GLN A 74 -5.25 7.46 7.56
N GLU A 75 -4.22 7.20 8.38
CA GLU A 75 -3.29 8.25 8.83
C GLU A 75 -2.47 8.80 7.66
N LEU A 76 -1.98 7.89 6.80
CA LEU A 76 -1.10 8.23 5.68
C LEU A 76 -1.80 9.06 4.62
N ALA A 77 -3.10 8.84 4.39
CA ALA A 77 -3.91 9.59 3.43
C ALA A 77 -3.86 11.11 3.68
N GLN A 78 -3.75 11.53 4.94
CA GLN A 78 -3.67 12.94 5.34
C GLN A 78 -2.38 13.63 4.86
N GLU A 79 -1.29 12.87 4.70
CA GLU A 79 0.00 13.39 4.22
C GLU A 79 0.17 13.26 2.69
N MET A 80 -0.74 12.53 2.02
CA MET A 80 -0.61 12.21 0.59
C MET A 80 -1.06 13.36 -0.32
N LYS A 81 -0.36 13.51 -1.44
CA LYS A 81 -0.73 14.41 -2.54
C LYS A 81 -1.28 13.59 -3.69
N THR A 82 -2.49 13.92 -4.13
CA THR A 82 -3.18 13.23 -5.24
C THR A 82 -2.34 13.15 -6.53
N THR A 83 -1.59 14.20 -6.85
CA THR A 83 -0.72 14.28 -8.04
C THR A 83 0.51 13.39 -7.92
N THR A 84 1.13 13.36 -6.73
CA THR A 84 2.23 12.43 -6.43
C THR A 84 1.72 11.00 -6.53
N LEU A 85 0.56 10.70 -5.94
CA LEU A 85 -0.02 9.35 -5.96
C LEU A 85 -0.26 8.89 -7.39
N HIS A 86 -0.81 9.77 -8.22
CA HIS A 86 -1.02 9.49 -9.64
C HIS A 86 0.28 9.07 -10.32
N ARG A 87 1.32 9.88 -10.15
CA ARG A 87 2.62 9.68 -10.80
C ARG A 87 3.30 8.40 -10.30
N THR A 88 3.32 8.17 -8.99
CA THR A 88 3.92 6.99 -8.36
C THR A 88 3.18 5.72 -8.78
N ALA A 89 1.85 5.69 -8.68
CA ALA A 89 1.04 4.54 -9.08
C ALA A 89 1.11 4.25 -10.58
N LYS A 90 1.24 5.28 -11.44
CA LYS A 90 1.38 5.10 -12.89
C LYS A 90 2.61 4.28 -13.25
N ARG A 91 3.73 4.46 -12.52
CA ARG A 91 4.97 3.69 -12.66
C ARG A 91 4.95 2.35 -11.93
N TYR A 92 4.01 2.15 -11.01
CA TYR A 92 3.88 0.90 -10.25
C TYR A 92 3.31 -0.22 -11.14
N ILE A 93 4.13 -1.24 -11.39
CA ILE A 93 3.81 -2.30 -12.37
C ILE A 93 2.63 -3.17 -11.91
N ASN A 94 2.49 -3.39 -10.60
CA ASN A 94 1.50 -4.33 -10.06
C ASN A 94 0.08 -3.72 -10.04
N THR A 95 -0.68 -3.94 -11.10
CA THR A 95 -2.08 -3.49 -11.23
C THR A 95 -2.99 -4.00 -10.11
N PRO A 96 -2.92 -5.29 -9.67
CA PRO A 96 -3.69 -5.75 -8.51
C PRO A 96 -3.50 -4.93 -7.23
N VAL A 97 -2.29 -4.42 -6.98
CA VAL A 97 -2.02 -3.54 -5.82
C VAL A 97 -2.76 -2.22 -5.96
N ILE A 98 -2.78 -1.62 -7.15
CA ILE A 98 -3.49 -0.37 -7.42
C ILE A 98 -5.00 -0.57 -7.28
N GLN A 99 -5.54 -1.69 -7.78
CA GLN A 99 -6.96 -2.05 -7.63
C GLN A 99 -7.36 -2.16 -6.15
N ARG A 100 -6.58 -2.88 -5.33
CA ARG A 100 -6.84 -2.99 -3.88
C ARG A 100 -6.73 -1.65 -3.18
N LEU A 101 -5.66 -0.88 -3.45
CA LEU A 101 -5.45 0.41 -2.80
C LEU A 101 -6.59 1.38 -3.11
N GLY A 102 -7.01 1.45 -4.38
CA GLY A 102 -8.12 2.30 -4.79
C GLY A 102 -9.46 1.87 -4.19
N TYR A 103 -9.74 0.56 -4.13
CA TYR A 103 -10.90 0.04 -3.40
C TYR A 103 -10.88 0.44 -1.93
N LEU A 104 -9.72 0.33 -1.25
CA LEU A 104 -9.59 0.72 0.15
C LEU A 104 -9.83 2.23 0.34
N PHE A 105 -9.28 3.09 -0.52
CA PHE A 105 -9.52 4.52 -0.44
C PHE A 105 -10.97 4.89 -0.72
N ASP A 106 -11.61 4.32 -1.74
CA ASP A 106 -13.01 4.62 -2.10
C ASP A 106 -13.99 4.02 -1.08
N LYS A 107 -14.01 2.69 -0.93
CA LYS A 107 -15.09 1.96 -0.26
C LYS A 107 -14.89 1.78 1.24
N VAL A 108 -13.68 2.00 1.75
CA VAL A 108 -13.37 1.78 3.17
C VAL A 108 -13.05 3.09 3.87
N LEU A 109 -12.21 3.95 3.27
CA LEU A 109 -11.73 5.17 3.91
C LEU A 109 -12.47 6.44 3.45
N GLY A 110 -13.20 6.43 2.34
CA GLY A 110 -13.93 7.60 1.82
C GLY A 110 -13.01 8.68 1.21
N GLU A 111 -11.80 8.32 0.81
CA GLU A 111 -10.78 9.22 0.25
C GLU A 111 -10.95 9.40 -1.27
N GLU A 112 -12.05 10.04 -1.67
CA GLU A 112 -12.50 10.18 -3.07
C GLU A 112 -11.42 10.74 -4.01
N LYS A 113 -10.71 11.79 -3.58
CA LYS A 113 -9.66 12.41 -4.43
C LYS A 113 -8.51 11.45 -4.71
N LEU A 114 -8.12 10.65 -3.73
CA LEU A 114 -7.03 9.68 -3.87
C LEU A 114 -7.49 8.50 -4.73
N SER A 115 -8.69 7.99 -4.48
CA SER A 115 -9.26 6.88 -5.25
C SER A 115 -9.48 7.26 -6.72
N ASP A 116 -10.08 8.41 -7.03
CA ASP A 116 -10.27 8.90 -8.40
C ASP A 116 -8.96 8.98 -9.19
N SER A 117 -7.89 9.39 -8.53
CA SER A 117 -6.56 9.47 -9.13
C SER A 117 -6.02 8.11 -9.57
N LEU A 118 -6.29 7.07 -8.78
CA LEU A 118 -5.95 5.68 -9.10
C LEU A 118 -6.86 5.11 -10.18
N LEU A 119 -8.16 5.41 -10.14
CA LEU A 119 -9.12 4.94 -11.14
C LEU A 119 -8.75 5.43 -12.55
N LYS A 120 -8.30 6.69 -12.67
CA LYS A 120 -7.78 7.24 -13.94
C LYS A 120 -6.63 6.42 -14.52
N ILE A 121 -5.78 5.83 -13.67
CA ILE A 121 -4.67 4.97 -14.11
C ILE A 121 -5.22 3.63 -14.58
N LEU A 122 -6.15 3.05 -13.82
CA LEU A 122 -6.77 1.75 -14.13
C LEU A 122 -7.55 1.77 -15.45
N ASN A 123 -8.14 2.91 -15.83
CA ASN A 123 -8.81 3.08 -17.13
C ASN A 123 -7.89 2.85 -18.34
N SER A 124 -6.58 2.99 -18.17
CA SER A 124 -5.57 2.70 -19.20
C SER A 124 -4.94 1.30 -19.09
N ARG A 125 -5.44 0.46 -18.18
CA ARG A 125 -4.89 -0.88 -17.91
C ARG A 125 -5.95 -1.94 -18.15
N ASN A 126 -5.50 -3.14 -18.50
CA ASN A 126 -6.38 -4.31 -18.53
C ASN A 126 -6.62 -4.79 -17.09
N LEU A 127 -7.88 -4.78 -16.66
CA LEU A 127 -8.27 -5.17 -15.31
C LEU A 127 -8.81 -6.59 -15.32
N SER A 128 -8.37 -7.38 -14.34
CA SER A 128 -8.98 -8.67 -14.01
C SER A 128 -9.57 -8.60 -12.59
N PRO A 129 -10.63 -9.39 -12.31
CA PRO A 129 -11.12 -9.55 -10.96
C PRO A 129 -10.04 -10.10 -10.03
N ILE A 130 -9.86 -9.46 -8.86
CA ILE A 130 -8.90 -9.88 -7.84
C ILE A 130 -9.57 -10.03 -6.48
N LEU A 131 -9.00 -10.84 -5.60
CA LEU A 131 -9.42 -10.90 -4.20
C LEU A 131 -8.90 -9.70 -3.43
N LEU A 132 -9.72 -9.15 -2.52
CA LEU A 132 -9.29 -8.15 -1.56
C LEU A 132 -8.20 -8.69 -0.62
N SER A 133 -8.36 -9.93 -0.12
CA SER A 133 -7.35 -10.66 0.63
C SER A 133 -7.05 -12.02 0.00
N THR A 134 -5.78 -12.35 -0.24
CA THR A 134 -5.40 -13.63 -0.87
C THR A 134 -5.43 -14.80 0.11
N GLN A 135 -5.41 -14.54 1.41
CA GLN A 135 -5.30 -15.55 2.48
C GLN A 135 -6.64 -16.13 2.93
N LYS A 136 -7.75 -15.68 2.36
CA LYS A 136 -9.11 -16.04 2.76
C LYS A 136 -9.84 -16.71 1.61
N GLU A 137 -11.03 -17.23 1.92
CA GLU A 137 -11.85 -17.92 0.94
C GLU A 137 -12.15 -17.04 -0.28
N LYS A 138 -12.37 -17.68 -1.43
CA LYS A 138 -12.59 -16.98 -2.71
C LYS A 138 -14.05 -16.56 -2.91
N GLN A 139 -14.81 -16.43 -1.84
CA GLN A 139 -16.22 -16.09 -1.88
C GLN A 139 -16.42 -14.62 -1.49
N GLY A 140 -17.16 -13.89 -2.30
CA GLY A 140 -17.46 -12.48 -2.05
C GLY A 140 -18.14 -11.84 -3.25
N GLU A 141 -18.75 -10.70 -3.03
CA GLU A 141 -19.34 -9.89 -4.09
C GLU A 141 -18.24 -9.11 -4.82
N LEU A 142 -18.33 -9.04 -6.15
CA LEU A 142 -17.43 -8.25 -6.98
C LEU A 142 -17.82 -6.77 -6.92
N ASP A 143 -16.88 -5.92 -6.54
CA ASP A 143 -16.98 -4.49 -6.84
C ASP A 143 -16.62 -4.27 -8.32
N GLU A 144 -17.60 -3.81 -9.11
CA GLU A 144 -17.44 -3.65 -10.55
C GLU A 144 -16.50 -2.50 -10.93
N THR A 145 -16.36 -1.49 -10.06
CA THR A 145 -15.53 -0.30 -10.30
C THR A 145 -14.05 -0.68 -10.19
N TRP A 146 -13.69 -1.35 -9.11
CA TRP A 146 -12.31 -1.72 -8.82
C TRP A 146 -11.93 -3.12 -9.31
N LYS A 147 -12.92 -3.90 -9.74
CA LYS A 147 -12.79 -5.35 -10.03
C LYS A 147 -12.18 -6.10 -8.84
N VAL A 148 -12.65 -5.78 -7.62
CA VAL A 148 -12.19 -6.39 -6.37
C VAL A 148 -13.31 -7.21 -5.75
N ILE A 149 -13.06 -8.49 -5.50
CA ILE A 149 -13.95 -9.41 -4.81
C ILE A 149 -13.81 -9.17 -3.30
N LYS A 150 -14.90 -8.74 -2.68
CA LYS A 150 -15.01 -8.40 -1.25
C LYS A 150 -15.07 -9.66 -0.40
N ASN A 151 -13.95 -10.38 -0.31
CA ASN A 151 -13.89 -11.70 0.33
C ASN A 151 -13.54 -11.69 1.82
N ILE A 152 -13.46 -10.50 2.42
CA ILE A 152 -13.29 -10.28 3.84
C ILE A 152 -14.12 -9.09 4.29
N LYS A 153 -14.54 -9.10 5.55
CA LYS A 153 -14.98 -7.90 6.24
C LYS A 153 -13.75 -7.21 6.83
N ILE A 154 -13.59 -5.93 6.56
CA ILE A 154 -12.57 -5.10 7.21
C ILE A 154 -13.20 -4.57 8.49
N GLU A 155 -12.62 -4.95 9.61
CA GLU A 155 -12.94 -4.37 10.91
C GLU A 155 -12.00 -3.18 11.06
N SER A 156 -12.50 -1.99 10.72
CA SER A 156 -11.88 -0.75 11.17
C SER A 156 -12.29 -0.61 12.63
N ASP A 157 -11.34 -0.33 13.53
CA ASP A 157 -11.55 -0.21 14.99
C ASP A 157 -12.36 1.05 15.38
N LEU A 158 -13.48 1.31 14.68
CA LEU A 158 -14.42 2.39 14.93
C LEU A 158 -15.82 1.83 15.19
#